data_AF-A0A2D4XNR0-F1
#
_entry.id   AF-A0A2D4XNR0-F1
#
_cell.length_a   1.000
_cell.length_b   1.000
_cell.length_c   1.000
_cell.angle_alpha   90.00
_cell.angle_beta   90.00
_cell.angle_gamma   90.00
#
_symmetry.space_group_name_H-M   'P 1'
#
loop_
_entity.id
_entity.type
_entity.pdbx_description
1 polymer ?
#
loop_
_entity_poly.entity_id
_entity_poly.type
_entity_poly.pdbx_seq_one_letter_code
_entity_poly.pdbx_strand_id
1 'polypeptide(L)'
;MANSVNLDIAQQLDITCRKGDSFLLNLTFTSDGTTPINIGETDPEANPATTALYGFNMDVREADTDDSNNAILSTNADAIVSGAAQIVVSRVTAGGADGKIQLSVSAAAMALVDGGSYVYDFQAETLNASGTVTKIETWLFGSFTVNEDVTTKV
;
A
#
# COMPACT_ATOMS: atom_id res chain seq x y z
N MET A 1 -9.99 35.32 16.24
CA MET A 1 -8.93 34.28 16.23
C MET A 1 -9.38 33.21 15.26
N ALA A 2 -8.70 33.06 14.13
CA ALA A 2 -8.94 31.94 13.24
C ALA A 2 -8.05 30.80 13.74
N ASN A 3 -8.67 29.71 14.17
CA ASN A 3 -7.94 28.47 14.47
C ASN A 3 -7.80 27.73 13.13
N SER A 4 -6.57 27.55 12.65
CA SER A 4 -6.29 26.69 11.50
C SER A 4 -5.86 25.31 11.98
N VAL A 5 -6.39 24.27 11.37
CA VAL A 5 -6.03 22.86 11.62
C VAL A 5 -5.52 22.25 10.32
N ASN A 6 -4.40 21.53 10.36
CA ASN A 6 -3.92 20.73 9.24
C ASN A 6 -4.43 19.30 9.40
N LEU A 7 -5.15 18.80 8.39
CA LEU A 7 -5.65 17.43 8.34
C LEU A 7 -4.92 16.58 7.29
N ASP A 8 -4.06 17.19 6.49
CA ASP A 8 -3.16 16.48 5.58
C ASP A 8 -1.89 16.11 6.33
N ILE A 9 -1.85 14.86 6.78
CA ILE A 9 -0.77 14.28 7.59
C ILE A 9 0.06 13.25 6.81
N ALA A 10 -0.18 13.13 5.49
CA ALA A 10 0.48 12.13 4.67
C ALA A 10 1.98 12.44 4.56
N GLN A 11 2.80 11.39 4.48
CA GLN A 11 4.26 11.53 4.33
C GLN A 11 4.70 11.21 2.91
N GLN A 12 5.61 12.04 2.38
CA GLN A 12 6.20 11.77 1.07
C GLN A 12 7.25 10.66 1.18
N LEU A 13 7.13 9.64 0.33
CA LEU A 13 8.11 8.58 0.17
C LEU A 13 8.28 8.29 -1.33
N ASP A 14 9.46 8.55 -1.88
CA ASP A 14 9.74 8.22 -3.29
C ASP A 14 10.30 6.80 -3.40
N ILE A 15 9.68 5.98 -4.23
CA ILE A 15 10.03 4.57 -4.43
C ILE A 15 10.75 4.43 -5.76
N THR A 16 11.90 3.76 -5.77
CA THR A 16 12.60 3.39 -6.99
C THR A 16 12.83 1.88 -7.00
N CYS A 17 12.38 1.21 -8.05
CA CYS A 17 12.55 -0.22 -8.26
C CYS A 17 13.05 -0.49 -9.69
N ARG A 18 13.22 -1.76 -10.04
CA ARG A 18 13.66 -2.21 -11.36
C ARG A 18 12.63 -3.19 -11.93
N LYS A 19 12.38 -3.08 -13.23
CA LYS A 19 11.55 -4.02 -13.98
C LYS A 19 12.08 -5.44 -13.80
N GLY A 20 11.20 -6.41 -13.62
CA GLY A 20 11.58 -7.82 -13.46
C GLY A 20 12.22 -8.22 -12.11
N ASP A 21 12.55 -7.28 -11.23
CA ASP A 21 12.98 -7.58 -9.86
C ASP A 21 11.78 -7.77 -8.92
N SER A 22 11.96 -8.51 -7.82
CA SER A 22 10.96 -8.55 -6.76
C SER A 22 10.95 -7.22 -5.98
N PHE A 23 9.78 -6.58 -5.88
CA PHE A 23 9.58 -5.43 -5.01
C PHE A 23 9.13 -5.91 -3.63
N LEU A 24 9.80 -5.42 -2.58
CA LEU A 24 9.46 -5.73 -1.19
C LEU A 24 9.68 -4.48 -0.33
N LEU A 25 8.62 -3.91 0.21
CA LEU A 25 8.66 -2.73 1.08
C LEU A 25 8.05 -3.09 2.43
N ASN A 26 8.88 -3.05 3.47
CA ASN A 26 8.44 -3.26 4.85
C ASN A 26 8.22 -1.90 5.52
N LEU A 27 7.01 -1.66 6.01
CA LEU A 27 6.63 -0.43 6.70
C LEU A 27 6.26 -0.75 8.14
N THR A 28 6.60 0.16 9.04
CA THR A 28 6.16 0.11 10.45
C THR A 28 5.49 1.43 10.77
N PHE A 29 4.19 1.39 11.08
CA PHE A 29 3.44 2.58 11.45
C PHE A 29 3.44 2.77 12.96
N THR A 30 3.78 3.98 13.39
CA THR A 30 3.86 4.36 14.80
C THR A 30 3.11 5.66 15.03
N SER A 31 2.54 5.87 16.21
CA SER A 31 1.82 7.11 16.54
C SER A 31 2.75 8.28 16.83
N ASP A 32 3.95 7.99 17.33
CA ASP A 32 4.92 8.98 17.85
C ASP A 32 6.37 8.68 17.44
N GLY A 33 6.58 7.79 16.46
CA GLY A 33 7.90 7.30 16.06
C GLY A 33 8.40 6.10 16.86
N THR A 34 7.74 5.73 17.97
CA THR A 34 8.21 4.67 18.89
C THR A 34 7.13 3.65 19.23
N THR A 35 5.88 4.07 19.38
CA THR A 35 4.74 3.24 19.75
C THR A 35 4.04 2.73 18.48
N PRO A 36 4.06 1.42 18.18
CA PRO A 36 3.38 0.89 17.00
C PRO A 36 1.88 1.12 17.06
N ILE A 37 1.30 1.49 15.91
CA ILE A 37 -0.14 1.52 15.75
C ILE A 37 -0.63 0.09 15.56
N ASN A 38 -1.62 -0.29 16.34
CA ASN A 38 -2.27 -1.59 16.16
C ASN A 38 -3.11 -1.57 14.86
N ILE A 39 -2.62 -2.25 13.82
CA ILE A 39 -3.30 -2.33 12.51
C ILE A 39 -4.22 -3.56 12.37
N GLY A 40 -4.33 -4.35 13.43
CA GLY A 40 -5.24 -5.49 13.54
C GLY A 40 -5.04 -6.26 14.84
N GLU A 41 -6.11 -6.83 15.36
CA GLU A 41 -6.07 -7.60 16.60
C GLU A 41 -6.19 -9.10 16.32
N THR A 42 -5.43 -9.90 17.06
CA THR A 42 -5.76 -11.32 17.23
C THR A 42 -6.83 -11.36 18.32
N ASP A 43 -8.09 -11.53 17.92
CA ASP A 43 -9.16 -11.80 18.85
C ASP A 43 -9.38 -13.32 18.88
N PRO A 44 -8.97 -14.02 19.95
CA PRO A 44 -9.12 -15.48 20.04
C PRO A 44 -10.58 -15.94 20.09
N GLU A 45 -11.54 -15.02 20.34
CA GLU A 45 -12.97 -15.30 20.35
C GLU A 45 -13.67 -14.90 19.03
N ALA A 46 -13.02 -14.11 18.16
CA ALA A 46 -13.55 -13.77 16.84
C ALA A 46 -13.47 -14.95 15.85
N ASN A 47 -14.43 -15.03 14.94
CA ASN A 47 -14.38 -15.94 13.80
C ASN A 47 -14.47 -15.11 12.49
N PRO A 48 -13.35 -14.91 11.77
CA PRO A 48 -12.02 -15.46 12.00
C PRO A 48 -11.27 -14.80 13.18
N ALA A 49 -10.29 -15.51 13.76
CA ALA A 49 -9.54 -15.14 14.98
C ALA A 49 -8.65 -13.88 14.88
N THR A 50 -8.78 -13.13 13.78
CA THR A 50 -8.06 -11.88 13.53
C THR A 50 -9.04 -10.86 12.97
N THR A 51 -9.24 -9.75 13.69
CA THR A 51 -10.06 -8.64 13.23
C THR A 51 -9.15 -7.55 12.67
N ALA A 52 -9.30 -7.28 11.38
CA ALA A 52 -8.63 -6.16 10.73
C ALA A 52 -9.18 -4.85 11.29
N LEU A 53 -8.32 -4.05 11.92
CA LEU A 53 -8.67 -2.66 12.30
C LEU A 53 -8.39 -1.69 11.15
N TYR A 54 -7.52 -2.08 10.22
CA TYR A 54 -7.20 -1.31 9.03
C TYR A 54 -7.27 -2.13 7.74
N GLY A 55 -7.90 -1.54 6.73
CA GLY A 55 -7.78 -1.88 5.32
C GLY A 55 -6.72 -0.99 4.67
N PHE A 56 -6.06 -1.49 3.63
CA PHE A 56 -5.02 -0.74 2.93
C PHE A 56 -5.26 -0.81 1.43
N ASN A 57 -5.19 0.34 0.77
CA ASN A 57 -5.22 0.42 -0.68
C ASN A 57 -4.01 1.20 -1.19
N MET A 58 -3.39 0.72 -2.26
CA MET A 58 -2.30 1.40 -2.95
C MET A 58 -2.53 1.26 -4.44
N ASP A 59 -2.53 2.39 -5.13
CA ASP A 59 -2.60 2.44 -6.59
C ASP A 59 -1.36 3.15 -7.14
N VAL A 60 -0.79 2.61 -8.22
CA VAL A 60 0.29 3.23 -9.00
C VAL A 60 -0.24 3.54 -10.39
N ARG A 61 -0.11 4.79 -10.81
CA ARG A 61 -0.77 5.34 -12.01
C ARG A 61 0.17 6.27 -12.78
N GLU A 62 -0.14 6.52 -14.05
CA GLU A 62 0.66 7.43 -14.88
C GLU A 62 0.51 8.90 -14.45
N ALA A 63 -0.66 9.28 -13.96
CA ALA A 63 -0.95 10.63 -13.49
C ALA A 63 -1.81 10.60 -12.23
N ASP A 64 -1.70 11.66 -11.43
CA ASP A 64 -2.45 11.88 -10.18
C ASP A 64 -3.91 12.26 -10.41
N THR A 65 -4.26 12.55 -11.67
CA THR A 65 -5.62 12.85 -12.12
C THR A 65 -6.29 11.66 -12.79
N ASP A 66 -5.62 10.52 -12.88
CA ASP A 66 -6.19 9.32 -13.49
C ASP A 66 -7.01 8.52 -12.47
N ASP A 67 -8.32 8.64 -12.50
CA ASP A 67 -9.24 7.92 -11.61
C ASP A 67 -9.90 6.70 -12.28
N SER A 68 -9.37 6.22 -13.42
CA SER A 68 -9.96 5.09 -14.16
C SER A 68 -9.55 3.73 -13.59
N ASN A 69 -10.21 2.64 -14.02
CA ASN A 69 -9.80 1.27 -13.66
C ASN A 69 -8.66 0.77 -14.58
N ASN A 70 -7.54 1.47 -14.56
CA ASN A 70 -6.36 1.25 -15.39
C ASN A 70 -5.06 1.39 -14.59
N ALA A 71 -5.11 1.19 -13.27
CA ALA A 71 -3.91 1.25 -12.44
C ALA A 71 -2.85 0.27 -12.96
N ILE A 72 -1.59 0.72 -12.98
CA ILE A 72 -0.44 -0.06 -13.42
C ILE A 72 -0.11 -1.15 -12.39
N LEU A 73 -0.21 -0.76 -11.12
CA LEU A 73 -0.17 -1.64 -9.96
C LEU A 73 -1.30 -1.21 -9.02
N SER A 74 -2.04 -2.17 -8.48
CA SER A 74 -2.96 -1.89 -7.38
C SER A 74 -3.03 -3.05 -6.41
N THR A 75 -3.38 -2.75 -5.16
CA THR A 75 -3.82 -3.76 -4.20
C THR A 75 -5.22 -4.30 -4.53
N ASN A 76 -6.04 -3.52 -5.22
CA ASN A 76 -7.36 -3.90 -5.69
C ASN A 76 -7.28 -4.48 -7.12
N ALA A 77 -7.59 -5.76 -7.27
CA ALA A 77 -7.57 -6.46 -8.56
C ALA A 77 -8.60 -5.92 -9.57
N ASP A 78 -9.66 -5.23 -9.12
CA ASP A 78 -10.66 -4.63 -10.00
C ASP A 78 -10.24 -3.25 -10.54
N ALA A 79 -9.21 -2.64 -9.92
CA ALA A 79 -8.66 -1.35 -10.32
C ALA A 79 -7.53 -1.47 -11.36
N ILE A 80 -6.94 -2.67 -11.51
CA ILE A 80 -5.91 -2.94 -12.51
C ILE A 80 -6.51 -3.33 -13.87
N VAL A 81 -5.78 -3.01 -14.94
CA VAL A 81 -6.09 -3.59 -16.25
C VAL A 81 -5.88 -5.10 -16.21
N SER A 82 -6.74 -5.86 -16.91
CA SER A 82 -6.63 -7.32 -16.97
C SER A 82 -5.25 -7.76 -17.43
N GLY A 83 -4.59 -8.59 -16.62
CA GLY A 83 -3.23 -9.09 -16.87
C GLY A 83 -2.10 -8.18 -16.36
N ALA A 84 -2.41 -7.07 -15.69
CA ALA A 84 -1.40 -6.25 -15.01
C ALA A 84 -1.02 -6.81 -13.63
N ALA A 85 -0.03 -6.17 -13.02
CA ALA A 85 0.59 -6.59 -11.79
C ALA A 85 -0.22 -6.14 -10.56
N GLN A 86 -0.36 -7.02 -9.57
CA GLN A 86 -1.02 -6.71 -8.30
C GLN A 86 0.01 -6.47 -7.20
N ILE A 87 -0.25 -5.49 -6.34
CA ILE A 87 0.46 -5.31 -5.07
C ILE A 87 -0.21 -6.19 -4.02
N VAL A 88 0.57 -7.04 -3.38
CA VAL A 88 0.10 -7.85 -2.27
C VAL A 88 0.47 -7.17 -0.96
N VAL A 89 -0.53 -6.83 -0.15
CA VAL A 89 -0.35 -6.37 1.23
C VAL A 89 -0.39 -7.57 2.17
N SER A 90 0.63 -7.72 3.00
CA SER A 90 0.69 -8.75 4.04
C SER A 90 1.00 -8.11 5.39
N ARG A 91 0.32 -8.55 6.45
CA ARG A 91 0.71 -8.22 7.83
C ARG A 91 1.91 -9.09 8.21
N VAL A 92 2.95 -8.48 8.77
CA VAL A 92 4.22 -9.19 9.06
C VAL A 92 4.10 -10.06 10.31
N THR A 93 3.31 -9.62 11.30
CA THR A 93 3.00 -10.40 12.51
C THR A 93 1.54 -10.82 12.47
N ALA A 94 1.25 -12.06 12.90
CA ALA A 94 -0.12 -12.55 13.06
C ALA A 94 -0.91 -11.58 13.99
N GLY A 95 -2.07 -11.12 13.52
CA GLY A 95 -2.86 -10.09 14.19
C GLY A 95 -2.61 -8.69 13.64
N GLY A 96 -1.37 -8.21 13.58
CA GLY A 96 -1.05 -6.83 13.16
C GLY A 96 -0.79 -5.85 14.30
N ALA A 97 -0.64 -6.33 15.53
CA ALA A 97 -0.39 -5.49 16.70
C ALA A 97 0.92 -4.67 16.63
N ASP A 98 1.91 -5.14 15.86
CA ASP A 98 3.21 -4.48 15.71
C ASP A 98 3.21 -3.32 14.70
N GLY A 99 2.08 -3.00 14.07
CA GLY A 99 2.02 -1.92 13.08
C GLY A 99 2.81 -2.19 11.79
N LYS A 100 3.19 -3.46 11.55
CA LYS A 100 4.06 -3.86 10.45
C LYS A 100 3.27 -4.42 9.26
N ILE A 101 3.46 -3.79 8.12
CA ILE A 101 3.01 -4.32 6.83
C ILE A 101 4.18 -4.57 5.89
N GLN A 102 3.96 -5.48 4.98
CA GLN A 102 4.82 -5.73 3.83
C GLN A 102 4.00 -5.56 2.57
N LEU A 103 4.47 -4.68 1.69
CA LEU A 103 3.98 -4.56 0.32
C LEU A 103 4.93 -5.36 -0.57
N SER A 104 4.38 -6.22 -1.41
CA SER A 104 5.17 -7.06 -2.30
C SER A 104 4.59 -7.14 -3.69
N VAL A 105 5.46 -7.14 -4.69
CA VAL A 105 5.12 -7.45 -6.08
C VAL A 105 6.15 -8.46 -6.57
N SER A 106 5.68 -9.56 -7.15
CA SER A 106 6.56 -10.62 -7.64
C SER A 106 7.42 -10.13 -8.82
N ALA A 107 8.59 -10.73 -9.01
CA ALA A 107 9.45 -10.48 -10.17
C ALA A 107 8.70 -10.64 -11.51
N ALA A 108 7.86 -11.67 -11.63
CA ALA A 108 7.06 -11.90 -12.83
C ALA A 108 6.04 -10.78 -13.09
N ALA A 109 5.45 -10.24 -12.03
CA ALA A 109 4.51 -9.13 -12.12
C ALA A 109 5.25 -7.81 -12.43
N MET A 110 6.38 -7.53 -11.77
CA MET A 110 7.21 -6.36 -12.08
C MET A 110 7.81 -6.40 -13.49
N ALA A 111 7.94 -7.56 -14.12
CA ALA A 111 8.37 -7.66 -15.52
C ALA A 111 7.32 -7.15 -16.52
N LEU A 112 6.04 -7.08 -16.11
CA LEU A 112 4.92 -6.58 -16.92
C LEU A 112 4.78 -5.06 -16.83
N VAL A 113 5.42 -4.42 -15.85
CA VAL A 113 5.41 -2.97 -15.68
C VAL A 113 6.53 -2.38 -16.52
N ASP A 114 6.21 -1.39 -17.35
CA ASP A 114 7.20 -0.71 -18.17
C ASP A 114 8.08 0.22 -17.34
N GLY A 115 9.31 0.46 -17.81
CA GLY A 115 10.19 1.44 -17.21
C GLY A 115 9.63 2.85 -17.41
N GLY A 116 9.60 3.62 -16.33
CA GLY A 116 8.98 4.93 -16.34
C GLY A 116 8.88 5.58 -14.96
N SER A 117 8.28 6.77 -14.96
CA SER A 117 7.92 7.50 -13.74
C SER A 117 6.41 7.48 -13.60
N TYR A 118 5.95 7.04 -12.43
CA TYR A 118 4.56 6.94 -12.05
C TYR A 118 4.33 7.72 -10.75
N VAL A 119 3.07 7.90 -10.39
CA VAL A 119 2.65 8.42 -9.09
C VAL A 119 1.96 7.33 -8.31
N TYR A 120 2.02 7.42 -6.98
CA TYR A 120 1.27 6.53 -6.12
C TYR A 120 0.80 7.23 -4.85
N ASP A 121 -0.25 6.67 -4.27
CA ASP A 121 -0.63 6.91 -2.90
C ASP A 121 -0.85 5.60 -2.14
N PHE A 122 -0.77 5.68 -0.82
CA PHE A 122 -1.03 4.58 0.09
C PHE A 122 -2.06 5.04 1.11
N GLN A 123 -3.24 4.48 1.00
CA GLN A 123 -4.41 4.81 1.81
C GLN A 123 -4.64 3.75 2.89
N ALA A 124 -5.01 4.24 4.07
CA ALA A 124 -5.44 3.42 5.19
C ALA A 124 -6.92 3.70 5.51
N GLU A 125 -7.70 2.63 5.61
CA GLU A 125 -9.11 2.64 5.95
C GLU A 125 -9.29 2.09 7.36
N THR A 126 -9.74 2.93 8.30
CA THR A 126 -10.05 2.46 9.66
C THR A 126 -11.38 1.70 9.64
N LEU A 127 -11.37 0.46 10.13
CA LEU A 127 -12.51 -0.43 10.17
C LEU A 127 -13.10 -0.47 11.59
N ASN A 128 -14.42 -0.56 11.69
CA ASN A 128 -15.08 -0.92 12.95
C ASN A 128 -15.06 -2.45 13.18
N ALA A 129 -15.55 -2.89 14.33
CA ALA A 129 -15.64 -4.32 14.66
C ALA A 129 -16.49 -5.16 13.68
N SER A 130 -17.37 -4.52 12.90
CA SER A 130 -18.18 -5.16 11.85
C SER A 130 -17.49 -5.16 10.48
N GLY A 131 -16.23 -4.69 10.38
CA GLY A 131 -15.48 -4.60 9.13
C GLY A 131 -15.94 -3.48 8.19
N THR A 132 -16.68 -2.49 8.69
CA THR A 132 -17.12 -1.34 7.89
C THR A 132 -16.10 -0.20 8.01
N VAL A 133 -15.79 0.43 6.89
CA VAL A 133 -14.90 1.61 6.84
C VAL A 133 -15.55 2.78 7.56
N THR A 134 -14.81 3.38 8.48
CA THR A 134 -15.24 4.53 9.32
C THR A 134 -14.46 5.80 9.02
N LYS A 135 -13.22 5.66 8.53
CA LYS A 135 -12.32 6.77 8.22
C LYS A 135 -11.37 6.34 7.11
N ILE A 136 -11.08 7.26 6.20
CA ILE A 136 -10.14 7.06 5.09
C ILE A 136 -9.10 8.16 5.16
N GLU A 137 -7.82 7.78 5.18
CA GLU A 137 -6.69 8.72 5.22
C GLU A 137 -5.55 8.22 4.33
N THR A 138 -4.92 9.12 3.60
CA THR A 138 -3.67 8.84 2.89
C THR A 138 -2.51 8.95 3.89
N TRP A 139 -1.71 7.89 3.99
CA TRP A 139 -0.57 7.85 4.90
C TRP A 139 0.75 8.08 4.19
N LEU A 140 0.88 7.58 2.96
CA LEU A 140 2.05 7.81 2.13
C LEU A 140 1.63 8.25 0.73
N PHE A 141 2.46 9.06 0.10
CA PHE A 141 2.32 9.40 -1.31
C PHE A 141 3.70 9.67 -1.90
N GLY A 142 3.82 9.68 -3.21
CA GLY A 142 5.06 10.10 -3.86
C GLY A 142 5.18 9.59 -5.28
N SER A 143 6.42 9.63 -5.76
CA SER A 143 6.78 9.07 -7.06
C SER A 143 7.10 7.58 -6.95
N PHE A 144 6.74 6.83 -7.99
CA PHE A 144 7.11 5.44 -8.17
C PHE A 144 7.89 5.30 -9.48
N THR A 145 9.20 5.12 -9.38
CA THR A 145 10.09 5.04 -10.54
C THR A 145 10.49 3.59 -10.81
N VAL A 146 10.24 3.11 -12.02
CA VAL A 146 10.67 1.79 -12.50
C VAL A 146 11.83 1.98 -13.48
N ASN A 147 13.01 1.49 -13.12
CA ASN A 147 14.14 1.42 -14.03
C ASN A 147 14.02 0.20 -14.93
N GLU A 148 14.30 0.35 -16.23
CA GLU A 148 14.41 -0.79 -17.15
C GLU A 148 15.50 -1.78 -16.69
N ASP A 149 15.25 -3.07 -16.91
CA ASP A 149 16.26 -4.10 -16.68
C ASP A 149 17.14 -4.27 -17.92
N VAL A 150 18.44 -4.35 -17.70
CA VAL A 150 19.44 -4.62 -18.75
C VAL A 150 19.80 -6.10 -18.76
N THR A 151 19.48 -6.83 -17.69
CA THR A 151 19.81 -8.24 -17.52
C THR A 151 18.85 -9.08 -18.36
N THR A 152 19.38 -9.87 -19.29
CA THR A 152 18.62 -10.93 -19.94
C THR A 152 18.98 -12.25 -19.27
N LYS A 153 17.99 -12.91 -18.66
CA LYS A 153 18.18 -14.26 -18.15
C LYS A 153 18.23 -15.20 -19.35
N VAL A 154 19.42 -15.70 -19.67
CA VAL A 154 19.65 -16.74 -20.69
C VAL A 154 19.32 -18.11 -20.10
#